data_AF-A0A024Q7H8-F1
#
_entry.id   AF-A0A024Q7H8-F1
#
_cell.length_a   1.000
_cell.length_b   1.000
_cell.length_c   1.000
_cell.angle_alpha   90.00
_cell.angle_beta   90.00
_cell.angle_gamma   90.00
#
_symmetry.space_group_name_H-M   'P 1'
#
loop_
_entity.id
_entity.type
_entity.pdbx_description
1 polymer ?
#
loop_
_entity_poly.entity_id
_entity_poly.type
_entity_poly.pdbx_seq_one_letter_code
_entity_poly.pdbx_strand_id
1 'polypeptide(L)'
;MKVKLNMPFLPWVCYAIGFVFIISGMMKLVVNDFKVTFSQLGIPFPESTLFLLAILEIACGILIAGRMYIKLAIPPLILVMFGALYLTKLPILLNQGLLSFLFEARLDIVMLILLLLIWDRVKEWKTT
;
A
#
# COMPACT_ATOMS: atom_id res chain seq x y z
N MET A 1 -1.82 2.17 25.06
CA MET A 1 -2.37 3.53 24.84
C MET A 1 -3.36 3.46 23.68
N LYS A 2 -4.67 3.30 23.95
CA LYS A 2 -5.68 3.24 22.88
C LYS A 2 -5.85 4.65 22.31
N VAL A 3 -5.32 4.89 21.11
CA VAL A 3 -5.47 6.16 20.41
C VAL A 3 -6.93 6.26 19.98
N LYS A 4 -7.77 6.85 20.83
CA LYS A 4 -9.17 7.19 20.54
C LYS A 4 -9.17 8.48 19.68
N LEU A 5 -8.61 8.40 18.47
CA LEU A 5 -8.76 9.44 17.43
C LEU A 5 -10.24 9.82 17.34
N ASN A 6 -10.51 11.09 17.62
CA ASN A 6 -11.84 11.68 17.62
C ASN A 6 -12.54 11.41 16.28
N MET A 7 -13.86 11.26 16.30
CA MET A 7 -14.70 10.80 15.18
C MET A 7 -14.66 11.59 13.84
N PRO A 8 -14.16 12.84 13.68
CA PRO A 8 -14.25 13.51 12.38
C PRO A 8 -13.11 13.21 11.39
N PHE A 9 -11.96 12.67 11.82
CA PHE A 9 -10.78 12.53 10.94
C PHE A 9 -10.70 11.20 10.19
N LEU A 10 -11.42 10.16 10.63
CA LEU A 10 -11.37 8.83 10.03
C LEU A 10 -11.74 8.80 8.53
N PRO A 11 -12.77 9.53 8.06
CA PRO A 11 -13.11 9.58 6.63
C PRO A 11 -11.99 10.17 5.78
N TRP A 12 -11.31 11.21 6.29
CA TRP A 12 -10.18 11.86 5.61
C TRP A 12 -8.98 10.92 5.48
N VAL A 13 -8.71 10.16 6.54
CA VAL A 13 -7.65 9.14 6.53
C VAL A 13 -7.96 8.04 5.51
N CYS A 14 -9.20 7.53 5.48
CA CYS A 14 -9.62 6.55 4.48
C CYS A 14 -9.49 7.09 3.04
N TYR A 15 -9.89 8.35 2.83
CA TYR A 15 -9.81 8.98 1.52
C TYR A 15 -8.35 9.17 1.08
N ALA A 16 -7.48 9.65 1.97
CA ALA A 16 -6.05 9.78 1.70
C ALA A 16 -5.42 8.43 1.34
N ILE A 17 -5.76 7.37 2.10
CA ILE A 17 -5.27 6.03 1.81
C ILE A 17 -5.74 5.57 0.44
N GLY A 18 -7.05 5.61 0.20
CA GLY A 18 -7.63 5.17 -1.06
C GLY A 18 -7.06 5.92 -2.26
N PHE A 19 -6.92 7.25 -2.15
CA PHE A 19 -6.32 8.09 -3.20
C PHE A 19 -4.91 7.62 -3.57
N VAL A 20 -4.03 7.45 -2.59
CA VAL A 20 -2.65 7.02 -2.83
C VAL A 20 -2.60 5.64 -3.51
N PHE A 21 -3.40 4.68 -3.04
CA PHE A 21 -3.40 3.34 -3.63
C PHE A 21 -4.02 3.28 -5.03
N ILE A 22 -5.09 4.04 -5.27
CA ILE A 22 -5.70 4.14 -6.61
C ILE A 22 -4.68 4.74 -7.59
N ILE A 23 -4.05 5.87 -7.24
CA ILE A 23 -3.07 6.51 -8.12
C ILE A 23 -1.84 5.63 -8.32
N SER A 24 -1.32 5.01 -7.25
CA SER A 24 -0.19 4.07 -7.34
C SER A 24 -0.49 2.89 -8.28
N GLY A 25 -1.66 2.26 -8.13
CA GLY A 25 -2.07 1.16 -8.98
C GLY A 25 -2.26 1.58 -10.44
N MET A 26 -2.85 2.76 -10.69
CA MET A 26 -2.95 3.28 -12.07
C MET A 26 -1.58 3.57 -12.67
N MET A 27 -0.66 4.16 -11.91
CA MET A 27 0.70 4.45 -12.38
C MET A 27 1.44 3.16 -12.77
N LYS A 28 1.23 2.06 -12.03
CA LYS A 28 1.78 0.74 -12.37
C LYS A 28 1.25 0.18 -13.70
N LEU A 29 0.03 0.54 -14.10
CA LEU A 29 -0.55 0.13 -15.38
C LEU A 29 -0.09 0.99 -16.56
N VAL A 30 0.13 2.29 -16.31
CA VAL A 30 0.46 3.28 -17.35
C VAL A 30 1.96 3.35 -17.63
N VAL A 31 2.80 3.24 -16.59
CA VAL A 31 4.24 3.48 -16.71
C VAL A 31 4.99 2.17 -17.01
N ASN A 32 5.59 2.11 -18.20
CA ASN A 32 6.36 0.95 -18.66
C ASN A 32 7.68 0.74 -17.87
N ASP A 33 8.25 1.77 -17.24
CA ASP A 33 9.46 1.64 -16.42
C ASP A 33 9.30 0.64 -15.26
N PHE A 34 8.08 0.49 -14.73
CA PHE A 34 7.82 -0.53 -13.72
C PHE A 34 7.93 -1.95 -14.29
N LYS A 35 7.53 -2.16 -15.55
CA LYS A 35 7.68 -3.46 -16.23
C LYS A 35 9.16 -3.81 -16.42
N VAL A 36 9.98 -2.83 -16.81
CA VAL A 36 11.44 -3.01 -16.95
C VAL A 36 12.07 -3.32 -15.60
N THR A 37 11.73 -2.56 -14.56
CA THR A 37 12.23 -2.79 -13.20
C THR A 37 11.83 -4.18 -12.68
N PHE A 38 10.58 -4.60 -12.86
CA PHE A 38 10.12 -5.94 -12.46
C PHE A 38 10.75 -7.06 -13.28
N SER A 39 11.04 -6.83 -14.56
CA SER A 39 11.76 -7.81 -15.39
C SER A 39 13.19 -8.05 -14.89
N GLN A 40 13.83 -7.01 -14.35
CA GLN A 40 15.17 -7.11 -13.76
C GLN A 40 15.19 -7.79 -12.38
N LEU A 41 14.03 -7.90 -11.71
CA LEU A 41 13.88 -8.55 -10.40
C LEU A 41 13.83 -10.09 -10.48
N GLY A 42 13.80 -10.69 -11.68
CA GLY A 42 13.88 -12.15 -11.85
C GLY A 42 12.64 -12.93 -11.43
N ILE A 43 11.48 -12.27 -11.33
CA ILE A 43 10.21 -12.88 -10.92
C ILE A 43 9.60 -13.64 -12.12
N PRO A 44 9.06 -14.87 -11.94
CA PRO A 44 8.33 -15.55 -13.02
C PRO A 44 7.09 -14.73 -13.41
N PHE A 45 6.99 -14.39 -14.71
CA PHE A 45 5.91 -13.57 -15.28
C PHE A 45 5.74 -12.19 -14.59
N PRO A 46 6.72 -11.27 -14.77
CA PRO A 46 6.74 -9.98 -14.10
C PRO A 46 5.52 -9.12 -14.47
N GLU A 47 5.10 -9.14 -15.74
CA GLU A 47 3.98 -8.34 -16.22
C GLU A 47 2.64 -8.75 -15.61
N SER A 48 2.35 -10.06 -15.56
CA SER A 48 1.12 -10.58 -14.95
C SER A 48 1.05 -10.28 -13.46
N THR A 49 2.17 -10.42 -12.75
CA THR A 49 2.25 -10.11 -11.32
C THR A 49 2.01 -8.63 -11.06
N LEU A 50 2.64 -7.76 -11.85
CA LEU A 50 2.50 -6.31 -11.73
C LEU A 50 1.07 -5.85 -12.02
N PHE A 51 0.44 -6.43 -13.05
CA PHE A 51 -0.97 -6.18 -13.39
C PHE A 51 -1.92 -6.59 -12.26
N LEU A 52 -1.71 -7.77 -11.66
CA LEU A 52 -2.51 -8.26 -10.55
C LEU A 52 -2.37 -7.36 -9.32
N LEU A 53 -1.13 -6.97 -8.96
CA LEU A 53 -0.86 -6.04 -7.88
C LEU A 53 -1.55 -4.69 -8.10
N ALA A 54 -1.48 -4.15 -9.32
CA ALA A 54 -2.12 -2.88 -9.67
C ALA A 54 -3.65 -2.92 -9.53
N ILE A 55 -4.29 -3.98 -10.03
CA ILE A 55 -5.75 -4.16 -9.88
C ILE A 55 -6.12 -4.29 -8.40
N LEU A 56 -5.35 -5.06 -7.63
CA LEU A 56 -5.62 -5.28 -6.21
C LEU A 56 -5.53 -3.97 -5.42
N GLU A 57 -4.54 -3.12 -5.71
CA GLU A 57 -4.40 -1.79 -5.12
C GLU A 57 -5.56 -0.86 -5.47
N ILE A 58 -5.98 -0.82 -6.74
CA ILE A 58 -7.10 0.02 -7.17
C ILE A 58 -8.39 -0.45 -6.53
N ALA A 59 -8.71 -1.74 -6.63
CA ALA A 59 -9.95 -2.30 -6.11
C ALA A 59 -10.06 -2.10 -4.59
N CYS A 60 -9.01 -2.42 -3.84
CA CYS A 60 -9.02 -2.27 -2.39
C CYS A 60 -8.90 -0.79 -1.97
N GLY A 61 -8.21 0.06 -2.75
CA GLY A 61 -8.18 1.51 -2.55
C GLY A 61 -9.55 2.15 -2.69
N ILE A 62 -10.34 1.75 -3.70
CA ILE A 62 -11.74 2.18 -3.88
C ILE A 62 -12.59 1.73 -2.69
N LEU A 63 -12.44 0.48 -2.25
CA LEU A 63 -13.18 -0.05 -1.09
C LEU A 63 -12.88 0.75 0.20
N ILE A 64 -11.60 1.08 0.44
CA ILE A 64 -11.21 1.89 1.61
C ILE A 64 -11.73 3.32 1.49
N ALA A 65 -11.60 3.96 0.33
CA ALA A 65 -12.13 5.31 0.08
C ALA A 65 -13.67 5.38 0.27
N GLY A 66 -14.38 4.37 -0.27
CA GLY A 66 -15.83 4.20 -0.11
C GLY A 66 -16.23 3.73 1.29
N ARG A 67 -15.27 3.43 2.17
CA ARG A 67 -15.47 2.88 3.52
C ARG A 67 -16.27 1.58 3.54
N MET A 68 -16.28 0.85 2.44
CA MET A 68 -16.97 -0.43 2.27
C MET A 68 -15.97 -1.57 2.39
N TYR A 69 -16.32 -2.65 3.08
CA TYR A 69 -15.47 -3.84 3.22
C TYR A 69 -14.00 -3.58 3.63
N ILE A 70 -13.74 -2.53 4.42
CA ILE A 70 -12.40 -2.15 4.88
C ILE A 70 -11.65 -3.33 5.53
N LYS A 71 -12.38 -4.20 6.26
CA LYS A 71 -11.87 -5.44 6.86
C LYS A 71 -11.21 -6.39 5.85
N LEU A 72 -11.76 -6.46 4.64
CA LEU A 72 -11.29 -7.35 3.60
C LEU A 72 -10.18 -6.69 2.77
N ALA A 73 -10.22 -5.36 2.63
CA ALA A 73 -9.30 -4.59 1.80
C ALA A 73 -7.93 -4.33 2.47
N ILE A 74 -7.85 -4.24 3.80
CA ILE A 74 -6.59 -3.92 4.49
C ILE A 74 -5.53 -5.05 4.37
N PRO A 75 -5.83 -6.33 4.62
CA PRO A 75 -4.83 -7.40 4.53
C PRO A 75 -4.15 -7.49 3.16
N PRO A 76 -4.87 -7.46 2.02
CA PRO A 76 -4.23 -7.46 0.72
C PRO A 76 -3.38 -6.20 0.50
N LEU A 77 -3.83 -5.01 0.93
CA LEU A 77 -3.01 -3.79 0.83
C LEU A 77 -1.69 -3.88 1.59
N ILE A 78 -1.73 -4.38 2.83
CA ILE A 78 -0.53 -4.56 3.65
C ILE A 78 0.43 -5.53 2.94
N LEU A 79 -0.08 -6.63 2.40
CA LEU A 79 0.73 -7.60 1.67
C LEU A 79 1.38 -6.99 0.43
N VAL A 80 0.64 -6.20 -0.34
CA VAL A 80 1.18 -5.51 -1.52
C VAL A 80 2.27 -4.49 -1.13
N MET A 81 2.08 -3.74 -0.05
CA MET A 81 3.09 -2.80 0.47
C MET A 81 4.36 -3.52 0.91
N PHE A 82 4.25 -4.66 1.59
CA PHE A 82 5.41 -5.48 1.93
C PHE A 82 6.13 -6.00 0.69
N GLY A 83 5.39 -6.47 -0.31
CA GLY A 83 5.95 -6.88 -1.59
C GLY A 83 6.70 -5.74 -2.29
N ALA A 84 6.11 -4.55 -2.32
CA ALA A 84 6.73 -3.36 -2.91
C ALA A 84 8.04 -2.99 -2.18
N LEU A 85 8.03 -2.95 -0.84
CA LEU A 85 9.23 -2.67 -0.05
C LEU A 85 10.33 -3.71 -0.27
N TYR A 86 9.97 -4.99 -0.26
CA TYR A 86 10.95 -6.08 -0.41
C TYR A 86 11.55 -6.10 -1.82
N LEU A 87 10.73 -5.94 -2.86
CA LEU A 87 11.17 -6.04 -4.24
C LEU A 87 11.91 -4.80 -4.72
N THR A 88 11.42 -3.60 -4.36
CA THR A 88 11.96 -2.35 -4.92
C THR A 88 12.98 -1.68 -4.03
N LYS A 89 12.88 -1.82 -2.71
CA LYS A 89 13.71 -1.04 -1.78
C LYS A 89 14.90 -1.82 -1.24
N LEU A 90 14.85 -3.16 -1.22
CA LEU A 90 15.98 -4.01 -0.85
C LEU A 90 17.22 -3.81 -1.76
N PRO A 91 17.11 -3.72 -3.10
CA PRO A 91 18.26 -3.39 -3.95
C PRO A 91 18.77 -1.96 -3.73
N ILE A 92 17.90 -1.00 -3.39
CA ILE A 92 18.30 0.38 -3.06
C ILE A 92 19.09 0.42 -1.75
N LEU A 93 18.66 -0.36 -0.75
CA LEU A 93 19.36 -0.45 0.53
C LEU A 93 20.80 -0.95 0.38
N LEU A 94 21.01 -1.91 -0.53
CA LEU A 94 22.33 -2.48 -0.82
C LEU A 94 23.21 -1.56 -1.67
N ASN A 95 22.64 -0.78 -2.58
CA ASN A 95 23.41 0.03 -3.54
C ASN A 95 23.59 1.50 -3.14
N GLN A 96 22.64 2.11 -2.42
CA GLN A 96 22.57 3.57 -2.21
C GLN A 96 22.58 3.99 -0.74
N GLY A 97 22.63 3.03 0.19
CA GLY A 97 22.69 3.26 1.63
C GLY A 97 21.34 3.53 2.30
N LEU A 98 21.34 3.51 3.63
CA LEU A 98 20.13 3.60 4.48
C LEU A 98 19.33 4.89 4.26
N LEU A 99 20.00 6.02 4.04
CA LEU A 99 19.35 7.34 3.99
C LEU A 99 18.55 7.50 2.69
N SER A 100 19.09 7.04 1.56
CA SER A 100 18.41 6.99 0.27
C SER A 100 17.22 6.03 0.29
N PHE A 101 17.40 4.86 0.92
CA PHE A 101 16.31 3.91 1.16
C PHE A 101 15.17 4.56 1.96
N LEU A 102 15.48 5.23 3.07
CA LEU A 102 14.47 5.82 3.95
C LEU A 102 13.74 6.97 3.25
N PHE A 103 14.47 7.76 2.46
CA PHE A 103 13.86 8.78 1.63
C PHE A 103 12.89 8.15 0.65
N GLU A 104 13.31 7.14 -0.12
CA GLU A 104 12.47 6.48 -1.12
C GLU A 104 11.29 5.70 -0.52
N ALA A 105 11.45 5.09 0.64
CA ALA A 105 10.42 4.30 1.35
C ALA A 105 9.49 5.14 2.24
N ARG A 106 9.72 6.46 2.33
CA ARG A 106 8.95 7.36 3.22
C ARG A 106 7.44 7.22 3.05
N LEU A 107 6.99 7.12 1.80
CA LEU A 107 5.57 7.01 1.46
C LEU A 107 5.04 5.65 1.89
N ASP A 108 5.70 4.55 1.54
CA ASP A 108 5.31 3.19 1.93
C ASP A 108 5.19 3.02 3.45
N ILE A 109 6.15 3.57 4.21
CA ILE A 109 6.14 3.51 5.68
C ILE A 109 4.93 4.26 6.26
N VAL A 110 4.67 5.47 5.77
CA VAL A 110 3.52 6.27 6.21
C VAL A 110 2.21 5.54 5.89
N MET A 111 2.10 4.96 4.69
CA MET A 111 0.91 4.21 4.27
C MET A 111 0.69 2.93 5.08
N LEU A 112 1.76 2.21 5.45
CA LEU A 112 1.67 1.07 6.35
C LEU A 112 1.18 1.47 7.74
N ILE A 113 1.69 2.56 8.31
CA ILE A 113 1.24 3.07 9.61
C ILE A 113 -0.25 3.43 9.57
N LEU A 114 -0.68 4.13 8.50
CA LEU A 114 -2.08 4.50 8.28
C LEU A 114 -2.99 3.27 8.15
N LEU A 115 -2.57 2.24 7.43
CA LEU A 115 -3.31 0.98 7.29
C LEU A 115 -3.44 0.23 8.62
N LEU A 116 -2.35 0.13 9.39
CA LEU A 116 -2.36 -0.50 10.71
C LEU A 116 -3.28 0.24 11.69
N LEU A 117 -3.30 1.57 11.61
CA LEU A 117 -4.18 2.40 12.43
C LEU A 117 -5.65 2.11 12.12
N ILE A 118 -6.04 2.03 10.84
CA ILE A 118 -7.41 1.65 10.48
C ILE A 118 -7.71 0.20 10.89
N TRP A 119 -6.76 -0.72 10.71
CA TRP A 119 -6.92 -2.14 11.06
C TRP A 119 -7.30 -2.34 12.53
N ASP A 120 -6.58 -1.67 13.44
CA ASP A 120 -6.82 -1.75 14.88
C ASP A 120 -8.24 -1.26 15.22
N ARG A 121 -8.67 -0.16 14.63
CA ARG A 121 -10.00 0.43 14.85
C ARG A 121 -11.14 -0.43 14.32
N VAL A 122 -10.92 -1.04 13.17
CA VAL A 122 -11.88 -1.95 12.54
C VAL A 122 -12.02 -3.26 13.34
N LYS A 123 -10.98 -3.68 14.06
CA LYS A 123 -11.01 -4.83 14.98
C LYS A 123 -11.88 -4.57 16.20
N GLU A 124 -11.86 -3.34 16.74
CA GLU A 124 -12.70 -2.95 17.89
C GLU A 124 -14.21 -3.02 17.61
N TRP A 125 -14.64 -2.84 16.35
CA TRP A 125 -16.06 -2.92 15.95
C TRP A 125 -16.66 -4.34 16.06
N LYS A 126 -15.85 -5.37 16.33
CA LYS A 126 -16.31 -6.76 16.44
C LYS A 126 -16.50 -7.21 17.90
N THR A 127 -16.14 -6.37 18.87
CA THR A 127 -16.13 -6.70 20.31
C THR A 127 -17.21 -5.96 21.11
N THR A 128 -18.25 -5.46 20.45
CA THR A 128 -19.48 -4.93 21.06
C THR A 128 -20.65 -5.58 20.35
#